data_AF-A0A356WDE3-F1
#
_entry.id   AF-A0A356WDE3-F1
#
_cell.length_a   1.000
_cell.length_b   1.000
_cell.length_c   1.000
_cell.angle_alpha   90.00
_cell.angle_beta   90.00
_cell.angle_gamma   90.00
#
_symmetry.space_group_name_H-M   'P 1'
#
loop_
_entity.id
_entity.type
_entity.pdbx_description
1 polymer ?
#
loop_
_entity_poly.entity_id
_entity_poly.type
_entity_poly.pdbx_seq_one_letter_code
_entity_poly.pdbx_strand_id
1 'polypeptide(L)'
;MTPSDRLQFDVACSGNERGARDVLIHLFSNTLRDVAQFGLTTIRVFCRSDQIVSEIVLLANFLVSAVMTGVIWFVQWVHYPLLATVPVDRAVETAVEHQRRTGQVLALPMATEGVTTLWLLVSRPDAVSLVLPWVGAVLLAVALGSTVFLSVPLHTKMASNPTAEVGRRLVATNWPRTIAWTARAVVCAAMLMQVVRA
;
A
#
# COMPACT_ATOMS: atom_id res chain seq x y z
N MET A 1 -1.48 27.63 -10.32
CA MET A 1 -0.06 27.28 -10.54
C MET A 1 0.12 26.97 -12.01
N THR A 2 0.84 27.83 -12.72
CA THR A 2 1.08 27.67 -14.15
C THR A 2 2.06 26.51 -14.42
N PRO A 3 2.14 25.98 -15.65
CA PRO A 3 3.13 24.94 -15.99
C PRO A 3 4.58 25.36 -15.71
N SER A 4 4.91 26.65 -15.85
CA SER A 4 6.22 27.21 -15.51
C SER A 4 6.50 27.22 -14.01
N ASP A 5 5.48 27.46 -13.18
CA ASP A 5 5.63 27.46 -11.71
C ASP A 5 5.91 26.04 -11.19
N ARG A 6 5.28 25.02 -11.80
CA ARG A 6 5.58 23.61 -11.49
C ARG A 6 7.01 23.24 -11.88
N LEU A 7 7.45 23.66 -13.06
CA LEU A 7 8.81 23.37 -13.53
C LEU A 7 9.87 24.00 -12.61
N GLN A 8 9.66 25.24 -12.14
CA GLN A 8 10.57 25.90 -11.19
C GLN A 8 10.52 25.25 -9.80
N PHE A 9 9.36 24.79 -9.36
CA PHE A 9 9.20 24.04 -8.10
C PHE A 9 9.93 22.69 -8.15
N ASP A 10 9.77 21.93 -9.24
CA ASP A 10 10.47 20.65 -9.47
C ASP A 10 12.00 20.85 -9.56
N VAL A 11 12.46 21.92 -10.23
CA VAL A 11 13.89 22.28 -10.28
C VAL A 11 14.43 22.62 -8.88
N ALA A 12 13.67 23.36 -8.07
CA ALA A 12 14.05 23.69 -6.70
C ALA A 12 14.07 22.46 -5.76
N CYS A 13 13.18 21.49 -5.98
CA CYS A 13 13.16 20.20 -5.28
C CYS A 13 14.31 19.26 -5.73
N SER A 14 14.70 19.27 -7.02
CA SER A 14 15.72 18.37 -7.58
C SER A 14 17.19 18.72 -7.27
N GLY A 15 17.46 19.86 -6.62
CA GLY A 15 18.81 20.22 -6.16
C GLY A 15 19.83 20.62 -7.25
N ASN A 16 19.42 20.89 -8.49
CA ASN A 16 20.37 21.30 -9.55
C ASN A 16 20.78 22.79 -9.44
N GLU A 17 21.72 23.09 -8.54
CA GLU A 17 22.14 24.44 -8.14
C GLU A 17 22.97 25.22 -9.17
N ARG A 18 23.50 24.58 -10.22
CA ARG A 18 24.49 25.22 -11.12
C ARG A 18 23.89 26.29 -12.02
N GLY A 19 22.67 26.12 -12.52
CA GLY A 19 22.03 27.12 -13.39
C GLY A 19 21.41 28.30 -12.65
N ALA A 20 20.91 28.08 -11.43
CA ALA A 20 20.22 29.11 -10.65
C ALA A 20 21.19 30.12 -9.99
N ARG A 21 22.39 29.67 -9.61
CA ARG A 21 23.43 30.53 -9.03
C ARG A 21 23.95 31.57 -10.03
N ASP A 22 24.19 31.18 -11.28
CA ASP A 22 24.78 32.07 -12.28
C ASP A 22 23.82 33.22 -12.69
N VAL A 23 22.51 33.00 -12.61
CA VAL A 23 21.49 34.02 -12.92
C VAL A 23 21.29 35.00 -11.76
N LEU A 24 21.34 34.53 -10.50
CA LEU A 24 21.10 35.34 -9.30
C LEU A 24 22.29 36.20 -8.88
N ILE A 25 23.51 35.84 -9.28
CA ILE A 25 24.73 36.59 -8.93
C ILE A 25 24.76 37.94 -9.66
N HIS A 26 24.24 38.04 -10.89
CA HIS A 26 24.39 39.23 -11.72
C HIS A 26 23.21 40.22 -11.74
N LEU A 27 22.02 39.88 -11.22
CA LEU A 27 20.79 40.66 -11.49
C LEU A 27 20.05 41.27 -10.28
N PHE A 28 20.42 40.96 -9.03
CA PHE A 28 19.61 41.36 -7.86
C PHE A 28 20.42 42.00 -6.72
N SER A 29 19.83 43.01 -6.05
CA SER A 29 20.37 43.61 -4.82
C SER A 29 20.41 42.59 -3.67
N ASN A 30 21.25 42.81 -2.66
CA ASN A 30 21.42 41.86 -1.54
C ASN A 30 20.09 41.47 -0.86
N THR A 31 19.16 42.42 -0.71
CA THR A 31 17.83 42.17 -0.13
C THR A 31 16.96 41.24 -0.98
N LEU A 32 17.03 41.32 -2.31
CA LEU A 32 16.27 40.44 -3.21
C LEU A 32 16.85 39.02 -3.24
N ARG A 33 18.18 38.88 -3.04
CA ARG A 33 18.83 37.57 -2.82
C ARG A 33 18.37 36.92 -1.52
N ASP A 34 18.31 37.67 -0.43
CA ASP A 34 17.90 37.12 0.89
C ASP A 34 16.44 36.63 0.86
N VAL A 35 15.53 37.37 0.22
CA VAL A 35 14.13 36.96 0.06
C VAL A 35 14.00 35.72 -0.83
N ALA A 36 14.74 35.65 -1.95
CA ALA A 36 14.76 34.48 -2.82
C ALA A 36 15.35 33.24 -2.12
N GLN A 37 16.41 33.41 -1.34
CA GLN A 37 17.07 32.33 -0.60
C GLN A 37 16.21 31.84 0.57
N PHE A 38 15.48 32.72 1.25
CA PHE A 38 14.48 32.35 2.25
C PHE A 38 13.31 31.57 1.62
N GLY A 39 12.82 32.00 0.45
CA GLY A 39 11.79 31.28 -0.31
C GLY A 39 12.23 29.88 -0.73
N LEU A 40 13.44 29.74 -1.29
CA LEU A 40 14.02 28.45 -1.68
C LEU A 40 14.23 27.52 -0.48
N THR A 41 14.67 28.06 0.65
CA THR A 41 14.84 27.29 1.90
C THR A 41 13.50 26.75 2.39
N THR A 42 12.46 27.59 2.38
CA THR A 42 11.09 27.18 2.76
C THR A 42 10.54 26.10 1.84
N ILE A 43 10.73 26.24 0.52
CA ILE A 43 10.33 25.24 -0.48
C ILE A 43 11.06 23.91 -0.25
N ARG A 44 12.37 23.93 0.00
CA ARG A 44 13.16 22.73 0.30
C ARG A 44 12.70 22.02 1.58
N VAL A 45 12.38 22.77 2.63
CA VAL A 45 11.86 22.20 3.88
C VAL A 45 10.50 21.52 3.64
N PHE A 46 9.61 22.17 2.88
CA PHE A 46 8.32 21.58 2.53
C PHE A 46 8.46 20.31 1.68
N CYS A 47 9.29 20.37 0.63
CA CYS A 47 9.54 19.22 -0.26
C CYS A 47 10.16 18.05 0.49
N ARG A 48 11.14 18.31 1.37
CA ARG A 48 11.72 17.30 2.26
C ARG A 48 10.70 16.71 3.23
N SER A 49 9.79 17.53 3.75
CA SER A 49 8.72 17.05 4.64
C SER A 49 7.75 16.13 3.91
N ASP A 50 7.37 16.47 2.68
CA ASP A 50 6.49 15.63 1.84
C ASP A 50 7.14 14.27 1.50
N GLN A 51 8.43 14.27 1.16
CA GLN A 51 9.18 13.02 0.91
C GLN A 51 9.23 12.13 2.15
N ILE A 52 9.52 12.69 3.33
CA ILE A 52 9.51 11.94 4.60
C ILE A 52 8.13 11.32 4.86
N VAL A 53 7.05 12.06 4.62
CA VAL A 53 5.68 11.53 4.79
C VAL A 53 5.44 10.36 3.83
N SER A 54 5.81 10.49 2.56
CA SER A 54 5.63 9.43 1.56
C SER A 54 6.48 8.19 1.84
N GLU A 55 7.68 8.34 2.42
CA GLU A 55 8.51 7.22 2.89
C GLU A 55 7.88 6.50 4.09
N ILE A 56 7.33 7.24 5.05
CA ILE A 56 6.59 6.65 6.19
C ILE A 56 5.35 5.91 5.70
N VAL A 57 4.62 6.47 4.75
CA VAL A 57 3.46 5.83 4.11
C VAL A 57 3.88 4.54 3.40
N LEU A 58 5.00 4.56 2.68
CA LEU A 58 5.55 3.37 2.03
C LEU A 58 5.93 2.28 3.03
N LEU A 59 6.58 2.65 4.13
CA LEU A 59 6.90 1.71 5.21
C LEU A 59 5.64 1.11 5.83
N ALA A 60 4.64 1.93 6.13
CA ALA A 60 3.35 1.47 6.64
C ALA A 60 2.68 0.51 5.65
N ASN A 61 2.69 0.84 4.35
CA ASN A 61 2.15 0.00 3.28
C ASN A 61 2.84 -1.38 3.22
N PHE A 62 4.18 -1.40 3.29
CA PHE A 62 4.94 -2.64 3.35
C PHE A 62 4.60 -3.48 4.58
N LEU A 63 4.56 -2.86 5.77
CA LEU A 63 4.26 -3.57 7.02
C LEU A 63 2.88 -4.22 6.98
N VAL A 64 1.85 -3.49 6.54
CA VAL A 64 0.50 -4.07 6.45
C VAL A 64 0.41 -5.15 5.36
N SER A 65 1.07 -4.97 4.21
CA SER A 65 1.14 -6.03 3.19
C SER A 65 1.88 -7.28 3.68
N ALA A 66 2.94 -7.13 4.49
CA ALA A 66 3.65 -8.24 5.10
C ALA A 66 2.78 -8.97 6.13
N VAL A 67 2.05 -8.23 6.98
CA VAL A 67 1.05 -8.80 7.90
C VAL A 67 -0.02 -9.58 7.14
N MET A 68 -0.62 -8.99 6.10
CA MET A 68 -1.64 -9.65 5.29
C MET A 68 -1.09 -10.90 4.59
N THR A 69 0.16 -10.86 4.14
CA THR A 69 0.86 -12.04 3.58
C THR A 69 0.99 -13.14 4.63
N GLY A 70 1.49 -12.82 5.83
CA GLY A 70 1.60 -13.80 6.91
C GLY A 70 0.25 -14.42 7.28
N VAL A 71 -0.77 -13.59 7.44
CA VAL A 71 -2.13 -14.03 7.76
C VAL A 71 -2.69 -14.92 6.65
N ILE A 72 -2.58 -14.53 5.38
CA ILE A 72 -3.21 -15.30 4.30
C ILE A 72 -2.55 -16.67 4.12
N TRP A 73 -1.23 -16.78 4.32
CA TRP A 73 -0.52 -18.06 4.32
C TRP A 73 -0.94 -18.94 5.50
N PHE A 74 -1.05 -18.37 6.70
CA PHE A 74 -1.59 -19.07 7.86
C PHE A 74 -3.01 -19.58 7.59
N VAL A 75 -3.86 -18.73 7.01
CA VAL A 75 -5.22 -19.09 6.65
C VAL A 75 -5.27 -20.22 5.63
N GLN A 76 -4.44 -20.14 4.59
CA GLN A 76 -4.38 -21.11 3.49
C GLN A 76 -3.98 -22.52 3.97
N TRP A 77 -2.93 -22.62 4.78
CA TRP A 77 -2.31 -23.90 5.13
C TRP A 77 -2.77 -24.49 6.46
N VAL A 78 -3.14 -23.64 7.41
CA VAL A 78 -3.45 -24.07 8.77
C VAL A 78 -4.93 -23.89 9.04
N HIS A 79 -5.42 -22.65 8.95
CA HIS A 79 -6.75 -22.32 9.44
C HIS A 79 -7.88 -22.98 8.64
N TYR A 80 -7.86 -22.87 7.30
CA TYR A 80 -8.93 -23.45 6.46
C TYR A 80 -8.95 -24.98 6.48
N PRO A 81 -7.81 -25.70 6.41
CA PRO A 81 -7.81 -27.15 6.59
C PRO A 81 -8.35 -27.59 7.96
N LEU A 82 -8.02 -26.89 9.05
CA LEU A 82 -8.54 -27.20 10.38
C LEU A 82 -10.04 -26.88 10.52
N LEU A 83 -10.55 -25.83 9.88
CA LEU A 83 -11.99 -25.56 9.87
C LEU A 83 -12.78 -26.69 9.20
N ALA A 84 -12.18 -27.44 8.27
CA ALA A 84 -12.83 -28.57 7.63
C ALA A 84 -13.03 -29.80 8.55
N THR A 85 -12.41 -29.81 9.74
CA THR A 85 -12.54 -30.90 10.71
C THR A 85 -13.61 -30.63 11.78
N VAL A 86 -14.30 -29.49 11.73
CA VAL A 86 -15.33 -29.13 12.70
C VAL A 86 -16.56 -30.03 12.54
N PRO A 87 -17.10 -30.61 13.64
CA PRO A 87 -18.34 -31.39 13.61
C PRO A 87 -19.52 -30.61 13.01
N VAL A 88 -20.39 -31.32 12.29
CA VAL A 88 -21.51 -30.71 11.52
C VAL A 88 -22.47 -29.93 12.41
N ASP A 89 -22.70 -30.40 13.65
CA ASP A 89 -23.57 -29.75 14.64
C ASP A 89 -23.04 -28.38 15.11
N ARG A 90 -21.74 -28.12 14.96
CA ARG A 90 -21.08 -26.85 15.34
C ARG A 90 -20.58 -26.03 14.15
N ALA A 91 -20.70 -26.54 12.94
CA ALA A 91 -20.10 -25.92 11.75
C ALA A 91 -20.67 -24.52 11.45
N VAL A 92 -21.99 -24.32 11.60
CA VAL A 92 -22.64 -23.00 11.39
C VAL A 92 -22.17 -21.98 12.44
N GLU A 93 -22.26 -22.33 13.72
CA GLU A 93 -21.82 -21.45 14.82
C GLU A 93 -20.36 -21.05 14.65
N THR A 94 -19.50 -22.02 14.33
CA THR A 94 -18.07 -21.80 14.11
C THR A 94 -17.82 -20.90 12.90
N ALA A 95 -18.56 -21.08 11.80
CA ALA A 95 -18.42 -20.27 10.60
C ALA A 95 -18.83 -18.80 10.83
N VAL A 96 -19.95 -18.56 11.54
CA VAL A 96 -20.41 -17.21 11.90
C VAL A 96 -19.37 -16.51 12.77
N GLU A 97 -18.88 -17.18 13.80
CA GLU A 97 -17.91 -16.58 14.72
C GLU A 97 -16.54 -16.40 14.07
N HIS A 98 -16.11 -17.34 13.21
CA HIS A 98 -14.92 -17.19 12.39
C HIS A 98 -15.01 -15.94 11.50
N GLN A 99 -16.13 -15.76 10.78
CA GLN A 99 -16.33 -14.60 9.90
C GLN A 99 -16.28 -13.29 10.70
N ARG A 100 -16.96 -13.23 11.85
CA ARG A 100 -17.01 -12.05 12.72
C ARG A 100 -15.63 -11.67 13.23
N ARG A 101 -14.88 -12.61 13.82
CA ARG A 101 -13.54 -12.37 14.38
C ARG A 101 -12.53 -12.02 13.29
N THR A 102 -12.58 -12.71 12.16
CA THR A 102 -11.69 -12.43 11.02
C THR A 102 -11.94 -11.03 10.49
N GLY A 103 -13.20 -10.63 10.33
CA GLY A 103 -13.55 -9.27 9.90
C GLY A 103 -12.97 -8.19 10.82
N GLN A 104 -13.07 -8.38 12.14
CA GLN A 104 -12.52 -7.43 13.12
C GLN A 104 -11.00 -7.30 13.05
N VAL A 105 -10.29 -8.42 12.88
CA VAL A 105 -8.82 -8.43 12.83
C VAL A 105 -8.30 -7.86 11.50
N LEU A 106 -8.95 -8.18 10.37
CA LEU A 106 -8.46 -7.80 9.05
C LEU A 106 -8.93 -6.43 8.57
N ALA A 107 -10.00 -5.88 9.13
CA ALA A 107 -10.53 -4.58 8.71
C ALA A 107 -9.49 -3.46 8.78
N LEU A 108 -8.73 -3.37 9.88
CA LEU A 108 -7.74 -2.32 10.06
C LEU A 108 -6.55 -2.47 9.09
N PRO A 109 -5.84 -3.62 9.01
CA PRO A 109 -4.78 -3.81 8.01
C PRO A 109 -5.24 -3.56 6.57
N MET A 110 -6.42 -4.03 6.18
CA MET A 110 -6.96 -3.83 4.83
C MET A 110 -7.28 -2.37 4.53
N ALA A 111 -7.86 -1.64 5.49
CA ALA A 111 -8.14 -0.21 5.33
C ALA A 111 -6.84 0.59 5.21
N THR A 112 -5.86 0.33 6.07
CA THR A 112 -4.54 0.95 6.00
C THR A 112 -3.85 0.64 4.67
N GLU A 113 -3.89 -0.61 4.20
CA GLU A 113 -3.31 -1.02 2.92
C GLU A 113 -3.97 -0.28 1.75
N GLY A 114 -5.30 -0.13 1.76
CA GLY A 114 -6.04 0.63 0.75
C GLY A 114 -5.65 2.11 0.73
N VAL A 115 -5.71 2.78 1.87
CA VAL A 115 -5.41 4.22 1.99
C VAL A 115 -3.97 4.52 1.59
N THR A 116 -3.02 3.76 2.11
CA THR A 116 -1.59 3.95 1.80
C THR A 116 -1.27 3.64 0.35
N THR A 117 -1.95 2.67 -0.28
CA THR A 117 -1.81 2.43 -1.73
C THR A 117 -2.28 3.62 -2.55
N LEU A 118 -3.46 4.16 -2.25
CA LEU A 118 -3.99 5.33 -2.95
C LEU A 118 -3.08 6.54 -2.78
N TRP A 119 -2.53 6.74 -1.58
CA TRP A 119 -1.55 7.79 -1.34
C TRP A 119 -0.32 7.64 -2.24
N LEU A 120 0.29 6.44 -2.29
CA LEU A 120 1.49 6.18 -3.09
C LEU A 120 1.26 6.28 -4.61
N LEU A 121 0.02 6.23 -5.09
CA LEU A 121 -0.31 6.52 -6.48
C LEU A 121 -0.22 8.02 -6.80
N VAL A 122 -0.43 8.89 -5.80
CA VAL A 122 -0.49 10.35 -5.95
C VAL A 122 0.81 11.01 -5.50
N SER A 123 1.33 10.62 -4.33
CA SER A 123 2.60 11.09 -3.78
C SER A 123 3.44 9.89 -3.36
N ARG A 124 4.31 9.43 -4.28
CA ARG A 124 5.35 8.43 -4.01
C ARG A 124 6.65 9.14 -3.66
N PRO A 125 7.57 8.49 -2.93
CA PRO A 125 8.93 8.99 -2.82
C PRO A 125 9.59 9.13 -4.21
N ASP A 126 10.42 10.14 -4.40
CA ASP A 126 11.03 10.48 -5.70
C ASP A 126 11.91 9.35 -6.24
N ALA A 127 12.60 8.66 -5.33
CA ALA A 127 13.45 7.50 -5.63
C ALA A 127 12.69 6.27 -6.16
N VAL A 128 11.37 6.19 -5.92
CA VAL A 128 10.56 5.02 -6.28
C VAL A 128 10.14 5.05 -7.75
N SER A 129 10.23 3.94 -8.47
CA SER A 129 9.73 3.83 -9.85
C SER A 129 8.25 4.21 -9.97
N LEU A 130 7.91 4.91 -11.07
CA LEU A 130 6.52 5.25 -11.40
C LEU A 130 5.61 4.03 -11.57
N VAL A 131 6.14 2.88 -11.98
CA VAL A 131 5.34 1.71 -12.35
C VAL A 131 4.96 0.87 -11.13
N LEU A 132 5.81 0.80 -10.11
CA LEU A 132 5.62 -0.13 -8.98
C LEU A 132 4.38 0.16 -8.12
N PRO A 133 4.02 1.42 -7.80
CA PRO A 133 2.77 1.72 -7.10
C PRO A 133 1.53 1.21 -7.85
N TRP A 134 1.51 1.32 -9.18
CA TRP A 134 0.41 0.81 -10.02
C TRP A 134 0.34 -0.72 -10.02
N VAL A 135 1.48 -1.41 -10.14
CA VAL A 135 1.53 -2.87 -10.04
C VAL A 135 1.01 -3.31 -8.66
N GLY A 136 1.45 -2.65 -7.59
CA GLY A 136 0.92 -2.88 -6.25
C GLY A 136 -0.59 -2.70 -6.19
N ALA A 137 -1.12 -1.59 -6.72
CA ALA A 137 -2.55 -1.30 -6.73
C ALA A 137 -3.38 -2.36 -7.48
N VAL A 138 -2.90 -2.84 -8.63
CA VAL A 138 -3.55 -3.95 -9.36
C VAL A 138 -3.56 -5.23 -8.52
N LEU A 139 -2.44 -5.58 -7.87
CA LEU A 139 -2.38 -6.75 -6.99
C LEU A 139 -3.36 -6.64 -5.81
N LEU A 140 -3.47 -5.44 -5.21
CA LEU A 140 -4.46 -5.18 -4.16
C LEU A 140 -5.89 -5.32 -4.69
N ALA A 141 -6.18 -4.80 -5.88
CA ALA A 141 -7.48 -4.94 -6.51
C ALA A 141 -7.84 -6.42 -6.75
N VAL A 142 -6.87 -7.26 -7.15
CA VAL A 142 -7.07 -8.71 -7.27
C VAL A 142 -7.37 -9.35 -5.91
N ALA A 143 -6.61 -9.00 -4.87
CA ALA A 143 -6.82 -9.54 -3.52
C ALA A 143 -8.18 -9.14 -2.91
N LEU A 144 -8.56 -7.87 -3.05
CA LEU A 144 -9.84 -7.35 -2.57
C LEU A 144 -11.00 -7.88 -3.42
N GLY A 145 -10.85 -7.91 -4.75
CA GLY A 145 -11.86 -8.45 -5.66
C GLY A 145 -12.15 -9.93 -5.38
N SER A 146 -11.12 -10.76 -5.23
CA SER A 146 -11.31 -12.17 -4.83
C SER A 146 -11.88 -12.32 -3.42
N THR A 147 -11.64 -11.38 -2.51
CA THR A 147 -12.30 -11.35 -1.20
C THR A 147 -13.80 -11.10 -1.36
N VAL A 148 -14.18 -10.03 -2.04
CA VAL A 148 -15.58 -9.58 -2.18
C VAL A 148 -16.40 -10.55 -3.02
N PHE A 149 -15.87 -11.00 -4.17
CA PHE A 149 -16.64 -11.79 -5.13
C PHE A 149 -16.59 -13.30 -4.90
N LEU A 150 -15.53 -13.82 -4.29
CA LEU A 150 -15.38 -15.26 -4.08
C LEU A 150 -15.53 -15.62 -2.60
N SER A 151 -14.78 -14.93 -1.74
CA SER A 151 -14.67 -15.35 -0.34
C SER A 151 -15.91 -14.99 0.48
N VAL A 152 -16.43 -13.77 0.36
CA VAL A 152 -17.63 -13.35 1.10
C VAL A 152 -18.84 -14.24 0.79
N PRO A 153 -19.20 -14.53 -0.48
CA PRO A 153 -20.31 -15.42 -0.78
C PRO A 153 -20.11 -16.84 -0.25
N LEU A 154 -18.89 -17.37 -0.31
CA LEU A 154 -18.58 -18.71 0.20
C LEU A 154 -18.64 -18.78 1.73
N HIS A 155 -18.17 -17.76 2.44
CA HIS A 155 -18.30 -17.67 3.90
C HIS A 155 -19.77 -17.55 4.34
N THR A 156 -20.58 -16.75 3.64
CA THR A 156 -22.04 -16.69 3.87
C THR A 156 -22.71 -18.04 3.62
N LYS A 157 -22.28 -18.77 2.59
CA LYS A 157 -22.79 -20.13 2.33
C LYS A 157 -22.36 -21.11 3.43
N MET A 158 -21.13 -21.00 3.94
CA MET A 158 -20.67 -21.82 5.06
C MET A 158 -21.44 -21.53 6.35
N ALA A 159 -21.80 -20.27 6.58
CA ALA A 159 -22.59 -19.84 7.73
C ALA A 159 -24.07 -20.27 7.68
N SER A 160 -24.58 -20.71 6.52
CA SER A 160 -25.98 -21.14 6.38
C SER A 160 -26.13 -22.63 6.08
N ASN A 161 -25.24 -23.20 5.25
CA ASN A 161 -25.26 -24.61 4.87
C ASN A 161 -23.81 -25.13 4.66
N PRO A 162 -23.11 -25.46 5.75
CA PRO A 162 -21.74 -25.92 5.68
C PRO A 162 -21.65 -27.30 5.04
N THR A 163 -20.80 -27.44 4.02
CA THR A 163 -20.50 -28.73 3.39
C THR A 163 -19.02 -28.83 3.08
N ALA A 164 -18.50 -30.05 3.00
CA ALA A 164 -17.09 -30.30 2.64
C ALA A 164 -16.71 -29.69 1.28
N GLU A 165 -17.65 -29.62 0.33
CA GLU A 165 -17.44 -29.00 -0.97
C GLU A 165 -17.26 -27.48 -0.86
N VAL A 166 -18.07 -26.79 -0.05
CA VAL A 166 -17.89 -25.34 0.19
C VAL A 166 -16.53 -25.08 0.85
N GLY A 167 -16.10 -25.96 1.77
CA GLY A 167 -14.79 -25.88 2.42
C GLY A 167 -13.63 -26.04 1.44
N ARG A 168 -13.67 -27.03 0.56
CA ARG A 168 -12.68 -27.20 -0.51
C ARG A 168 -12.62 -25.99 -1.44
N ARG A 169 -13.79 -25.45 -1.81
CA ARG A 169 -13.86 -24.24 -2.64
C ARG A 169 -13.23 -23.04 -1.95
N LEU A 170 -13.44 -22.85 -0.65
CA LEU A 170 -12.79 -21.77 0.12
C LEU A 170 -11.26 -21.85 0.03
N VAL A 171 -10.69 -23.04 0.22
CA VAL A 171 -9.24 -23.28 0.09
C VAL A 171 -8.75 -22.97 -1.33
N ALA A 172 -9.47 -23.45 -2.34
CA ALA A 172 -9.10 -23.24 -3.75
C ALA A 172 -9.17 -21.76 -4.16
N THR A 173 -10.26 -21.06 -3.77
CA THR A 173 -10.48 -19.65 -4.13
C THR A 173 -9.65 -18.67 -3.28
N ASN A 174 -8.89 -19.16 -2.30
CA ASN A 174 -7.99 -18.34 -1.50
C ASN A 174 -6.58 -18.18 -2.13
N TRP A 175 -6.22 -19.04 -3.09
CA TRP A 175 -4.95 -18.93 -3.81
C TRP A 175 -4.74 -17.60 -4.53
N PRO A 176 -5.72 -17.03 -5.26
CA PRO A 176 -5.57 -15.72 -5.87
C PRO A 176 -5.13 -14.64 -4.88
N ARG A 177 -5.71 -14.63 -3.68
CA ARG A 177 -5.35 -13.71 -2.59
C ARG A 177 -3.96 -13.97 -2.06
N THR A 178 -3.63 -15.24 -1.84
CA THR A 178 -2.33 -15.66 -1.32
C THR A 178 -1.20 -15.21 -2.26
N ILE A 179 -1.37 -15.45 -3.56
CA ILE A 179 -0.40 -15.03 -4.58
C ILE A 179 -0.36 -13.50 -4.66
N ALA A 180 -1.52 -12.83 -4.70
CA ALA A 180 -1.59 -11.38 -4.83
C ALA A 180 -0.93 -10.63 -3.67
N TRP A 181 -1.24 -10.97 -2.41
CA TRP A 181 -0.61 -10.34 -1.24
C TRP A 181 0.90 -10.66 -1.17
N THR A 182 1.30 -11.89 -1.49
CA THR A 182 2.73 -12.26 -1.53
C THR A 182 3.50 -11.44 -2.56
N ALA A 183 3.01 -11.38 -3.80
CA ALA A 183 3.62 -10.59 -4.86
C ALA A 183 3.63 -9.10 -4.49
N ARG A 184 2.57 -8.61 -3.85
CA ARG A 184 2.48 -7.23 -3.40
C ARG A 184 3.51 -6.90 -2.33
N ALA A 185 3.74 -7.78 -1.35
CA ALA A 185 4.79 -7.59 -0.35
C ALA A 185 6.18 -7.49 -1.00
N VAL A 186 6.45 -8.29 -2.03
CA VAL A 186 7.69 -8.20 -2.83
C VAL A 186 7.79 -6.85 -3.56
N VAL A 187 6.71 -6.37 -4.17
CA VAL A 187 6.68 -5.05 -4.82
C VAL A 187 6.95 -3.93 -3.81
N CYS A 188 6.34 -4.00 -2.62
CA CYS A 188 6.57 -3.01 -1.55
C CYS A 188 8.02 -3.05 -1.04
N ALA A 189 8.60 -4.24 -0.87
CA ALA A 189 10.01 -4.39 -0.53
C ALA A 189 10.92 -3.80 -1.62
N ALA A 190 10.60 -4.01 -2.90
CA ALA A 190 11.36 -3.45 -4.02
C ALA A 190 11.29 -1.90 -4.07
N MET A 191 10.15 -1.31 -3.72
CA MET A 191 10.02 0.15 -3.56
C MET A 191 10.87 0.66 -2.40
N LEU A 192 10.82 0.02 -1.23
CA LEU A 192 11.66 0.38 -0.09
C LEU A 192 13.15 0.30 -0.41
N MET A 193 13.57 -0.75 -1.14
CA MET A 193 14.96 -0.90 -1.57
C MET A 193 15.44 0.22 -2.50
N GLN A 194 14.54 0.88 -3.24
CA GLN A 194 14.90 2.04 -4.06
C GLN A 194 15.14 3.28 -3.21
N VAL A 195 14.31 3.50 -2.19
CA VAL A 195 14.49 4.59 -1.22
C VAL A 195 15.80 4.43 -0.44
N VAL A 196 16.09 3.22 0.07
CA VAL A 196 17.31 2.95 0.85
C VAL A 196 18.60 3.12 0.03
N ARG A 197 18.52 3.02 -1.30
CA ARG A 197 19.68 3.13 -2.21
C ARG A 197 19.88 4.53 -2.80
N ALA A 198 18.93 5.44 -2.62
CA ALA A 198 18.99 6.81 -3.11
C ALA A 198 19.85 7.69 -2.18
#